data_AF-A0A2P5XEG2-F1
#
_entry.id   AF-A0A2P5XEG2-F1
#
_cell.length_a   1.000
_cell.length_b   1.000
_cell.length_c   1.000
_cell.angle_alpha   90.00
_cell.angle_beta   90.00
_cell.angle_gamma   90.00
#
_symmetry.space_group_name_H-M   'P 1'
#
loop_
_entity.id
_entity.type
_entity.pdbx_description
1 polymer ?
#
loop_
_entity_poly.entity_id
_entity_poly.type
_entity_poly.pdbx_seq_one_letter_code
_entity_poly.pdbx_strand_id
1 'polypeptide(L)'
;MGLLHYVSTFFPLGTPVIYCSELHVLVVLLKLIGSGRLYGGIKDVFVPNINMEHTTRRVLVMEWVEGQKLSEVKDLYLVEVGVYCSFNQLLENGFYHADPHPGNLFRTYDGKLAYIDFGMMGEFKQEFREGFIEACLHLVNRDFDALSKDFVTLGLLPPTAEKEAVTKALTGVFQDAVAKGVQNISFGDLLGNLGTTM
;
A
#
# COMPACT_ATOMS: atom_id res chain seq x y z
N MET A 1 -13.00 7.00 -8.52
CA MET A 1 -12.55 7.34 -9.88
C MET A 1 -12.17 8.82 -9.87
N GLY A 2 -11.01 9.13 -9.27
CA GLY A 2 -10.54 10.50 -9.08
C GLY A 2 -9.77 10.99 -10.31
N LEU A 3 -10.09 12.18 -10.81
CA LEU A 3 -9.35 12.81 -11.89
C LEU A 3 -8.12 13.53 -11.31
N LEU A 4 -6.92 12.97 -11.53
CA LEU A 4 -5.68 13.74 -11.49
C LEU A 4 -5.72 14.80 -12.60
N HIS A 5 -5.96 16.05 -12.24
CA HIS A 5 -5.77 17.17 -13.15
C HIS A 5 -4.27 17.49 -13.19
N TYR A 6 -3.56 16.92 -14.16
CA TYR A 6 -2.23 17.36 -14.56
C TYR A 6 -2.35 18.78 -15.14
N VAL A 7 -2.27 19.79 -14.29
CA VAL A 7 -2.23 21.18 -14.73
C VAL A 7 -0.77 21.62 -14.72
N SER A 8 -0.17 21.71 -15.90
CA SER A 8 1.12 22.40 -16.09
C SER A 8 0.88 23.91 -16.01
N THR A 9 0.51 24.43 -14.84
CA THR A 9 0.52 25.89 -14.63
C THR A 9 1.88 26.29 -14.12
N PHE A 10 2.58 27.07 -14.94
CA PHE A 10 3.82 27.75 -14.56
C PHE A 10 3.51 28.67 -13.37
N PHE A 11 4.07 28.35 -12.19
CA PHE A 11 4.19 29.30 -11.10
C PHE A 11 5.08 30.49 -11.54
N PRO A 12 5.12 31.64 -10.83
CA PRO A 12 5.93 32.81 -11.20
C PRO A 12 7.44 32.52 -11.32
N LEU A 13 7.88 31.33 -10.92
CA LEU A 13 9.27 30.85 -10.95
C LEU A 13 9.62 30.01 -12.19
N GLY A 14 8.67 29.75 -13.11
CA GLY A 14 8.96 29.06 -14.37
C GLY A 14 9.12 27.54 -14.27
N THR A 15 8.94 26.94 -13.09
CA THR A 15 9.05 25.48 -12.88
C THR A 15 7.69 24.79 -12.87
N PRO A 16 7.55 23.63 -13.53
CA PRO A 16 6.33 22.82 -13.44
C PRO A 16 6.19 22.23 -12.02
N VAL A 17 4.95 21.98 -11.60
CA VAL A 17 4.60 21.36 -10.31
C VAL A 17 3.40 20.42 -10.47
N ILE A 18 3.27 19.44 -9.58
CA ILE A 18 2.12 18.52 -9.54
C ILE A 18 1.07 19.03 -8.55
N TYR A 19 -0.21 18.99 -8.95
CA TYR A 19 -1.36 19.34 -8.11
C TYR A 19 -2.20 18.11 -7.78
N CYS A 20 -2.54 17.93 -6.50
CA CYS A 20 -3.54 16.96 -6.06
C CYS A 20 -4.67 17.65 -5.28
N SER A 21 -5.91 17.47 -5.73
CA SER A 21 -7.12 18.13 -5.20
C SER A 21 -7.90 17.32 -4.18
N GLU A 22 -7.59 16.04 -4.01
CA GLU A 22 -8.28 15.15 -3.08
C GLU A 22 -7.39 14.83 -1.88
N LEU A 23 -7.47 15.67 -0.85
CA LEU A 23 -6.84 15.39 0.44
C LEU A 23 -7.91 14.92 1.43
N HIS A 24 -8.03 13.62 1.62
CA HIS A 24 -8.58 13.07 2.87
C HIS A 24 -7.50 12.91 3.94
N VAL A 25 -6.33 13.50 3.72
CA VAL A 25 -5.12 13.19 4.46
C VAL A 25 -4.76 14.31 5.44
N LEU A 26 -4.72 13.95 6.72
CA LEU A 26 -4.23 14.74 7.83
C LEU A 26 -2.91 15.45 7.45
N VAL A 27 -2.80 16.74 7.74
CA VAL A 27 -1.57 17.55 7.57
C VAL A 27 -0.31 16.86 8.10
N VAL A 28 -0.46 16.03 9.14
CA VAL A 28 0.62 15.22 9.74
C VAL A 28 1.22 14.24 8.73
N LEU A 29 0.39 13.56 7.95
CA LEU A 29 0.86 12.53 7.04
C LEU A 29 1.63 13.11 5.85
N LEU A 30 1.16 14.24 5.30
CA LEU A 30 1.90 14.96 4.27
C LEU A 30 3.26 15.45 4.78
N LYS A 31 3.35 15.81 6.07
CA LYS A 31 4.61 16.16 6.72
C LYS A 31 5.54 14.94 6.86
N LEU A 32 5.00 13.74 7.05
CA LEU A 32 5.76 12.49 7.08
C LEU A 32 6.22 12.06 5.69
N ILE A 33 5.41 12.30 4.66
CA ILE A 33 5.76 12.10 3.25
C ILE A 33 6.89 13.05 2.86
N GLY A 34 6.70 14.36 3.06
CA GLY A 34 7.68 15.40 2.72
C GLY A 34 8.96 15.38 3.55
N SER A 35 8.97 14.74 4.73
CA SER A 35 10.19 14.51 5.52
C SER A 35 10.94 13.23 5.13
N GLY A 36 10.43 12.47 4.16
CA GLY A 36 11.00 11.19 3.76
C GLY A 36 10.90 10.12 4.84
N ARG A 37 10.10 10.30 5.91
CA ARG A 37 9.98 9.28 6.96
C ARG A 37 9.21 8.04 6.51
N LEU A 38 8.30 8.19 5.55
CA LEU A 38 7.51 7.07 5.03
C LEU A 38 8.22 6.27 3.93
N TYR A 39 9.04 6.95 3.13
CA TYR A 39 9.61 6.43 1.90
C TYR A 39 11.13 6.61 1.78
N GLY A 40 11.71 7.57 2.51
CA GLY A 40 13.07 8.08 2.32
C GLY A 40 14.19 7.18 2.85
N GLY A 41 13.86 6.03 3.44
CA GLY A 41 14.83 4.97 3.72
C GLY A 41 14.85 3.87 2.66
N ILE A 42 13.88 3.86 1.73
CA ILE A 42 13.70 2.76 0.79
C ILE A 42 14.49 3.07 -0.47
N LYS A 43 15.47 2.21 -0.73
CA LYS A 43 16.30 2.31 -1.92
C LYS A 43 15.41 2.30 -3.17
N ASP A 44 15.73 3.18 -4.12
CA ASP A 44 15.07 3.25 -5.43
C ASP A 44 13.60 3.69 -5.39
N VAL A 45 13.15 4.27 -4.26
CA VAL A 45 11.88 5.02 -4.16
C VAL A 45 12.16 6.51 -4.20
N PHE A 46 11.32 7.24 -4.92
CA PHE A 46 11.34 8.69 -5.00
C PHE A 46 10.00 9.28 -4.52
N VAL A 47 10.10 10.35 -3.74
CA VAL A 47 8.94 11.14 -3.32
C VAL A 47 9.23 12.59 -3.65
N PRO A 48 8.39 13.24 -4.47
CA PRO A 48 8.59 14.63 -4.82
C PRO A 48 8.51 15.53 -3.58
N ASN A 49 9.38 16.54 -3.53
CA ASN A 49 9.38 17.50 -2.44
C ASN A 49 8.07 18.28 -2.40
N ILE A 50 7.50 18.46 -1.20
CA ILE A 50 6.25 19.22 -1.04
C ILE A 50 6.57 20.72 -0.99
N ASN A 51 5.93 21.50 -1.85
CA ASN A 51 5.97 22.95 -1.78
C ASN A 51 4.95 23.45 -0.75
N MET A 52 5.42 23.63 0.48
CA MET A 52 4.57 24.01 1.62
C MET A 52 3.97 25.42 1.49
N GLU A 53 4.63 26.34 0.79
CA GLU A 53 4.16 27.73 0.62
C GLU A 53 2.89 27.81 -0.24
N HIS A 54 2.77 26.89 -1.20
CA HIS A 54 1.67 26.87 -2.17
C HIS A 54 0.65 25.76 -1.91
N THR A 55 0.94 24.89 -0.93
CA THR A 55 0.00 23.88 -0.46
C THR A 55 -1.06 24.52 0.43
N THR A 56 -2.33 24.19 0.17
CA THR A 56 -3.50 24.62 0.95
C THR A 56 -4.29 23.42 1.43
N ARG A 57 -5.36 23.66 2.20
CA ARG A 57 -6.27 22.58 2.65
C ARG A 57 -6.91 21.78 1.51
N ARG A 58 -6.99 22.34 0.29
CA ARG A 58 -7.68 21.73 -0.85
C ARG A 58 -6.73 21.36 -2.00
N VAL A 59 -5.48 21.76 -1.92
CA VAL A 59 -4.53 21.64 -3.02
C VAL A 59 -3.16 21.32 -2.44
N LEU A 60 -2.62 20.16 -2.78
CA LEU A 60 -1.23 19.79 -2.53
C LEU A 60 -0.38 20.15 -3.74
N VAL A 61 0.72 20.88 -3.51
CA VAL A 61 1.68 21.27 -4.54
C VAL A 61 3.00 20.57 -4.29
N MET A 62 3.51 19.85 -5.29
CA MET A 62 4.74 19.08 -5.19
C MET A 62 5.68 19.33 -6.36
N GLU A 63 6.94 19.00 -6.15
CA GLU A 63 7.96 18.93 -7.20
C GLU A 63 7.46 18.13 -8.40
N TRP A 64 7.76 18.64 -9.59
CA TRP A 64 7.44 17.93 -10.82
C TRP A 64 8.31 16.70 -10.99
N VAL A 65 7.68 15.58 -11.34
CA VAL A 65 8.35 14.32 -11.58
C VAL A 65 8.36 14.03 -13.07
N GLU A 66 9.55 13.90 -13.63
CA GLU A 66 9.73 13.44 -15.00
C GLU A 66 9.89 11.92 -15.05
N GLY A 67 9.14 11.27 -15.92
CA GLY A 67 9.19 9.83 -16.07
C GLY A 67 8.05 9.28 -16.92
N GLN A 68 7.95 7.95 -16.92
CA GLN A 68 6.88 7.20 -17.59
C GLN A 68 5.97 6.57 -16.54
N LYS A 69 4.67 6.46 -16.82
CA LYS A 69 3.76 5.75 -15.92
C LYS A 69 4.20 4.30 -15.78
N LEU A 70 4.23 3.78 -14.56
CA LEU A 70 4.58 2.39 -14.32
C LEU A 70 3.61 1.44 -15.03
N SER A 71 2.33 1.82 -15.17
CA SER A 71 1.34 1.05 -15.96
C SER A 71 1.73 0.85 -17.43
N GLU A 72 2.56 1.74 -17.99
CA GLU A 72 2.99 1.71 -19.39
C GLU A 72 4.33 1.00 -19.57
N VAL A 73 5.06 0.76 -18.48
CA VAL A 73 6.38 0.14 -18.49
C VAL A 73 6.32 -1.19 -17.74
N LYS A 74 6.60 -2.30 -18.42
CA LYS A 74 6.71 -3.61 -17.77
C LYS A 74 8.05 -3.75 -17.03
N ASP A 75 8.18 -3.04 -15.91
CA ASP A 75 9.36 -3.06 -15.05
C ASP A 75 9.08 -3.87 -13.77
N LEU A 76 9.39 -5.17 -13.81
CA LEU A 76 9.15 -6.08 -12.69
C LEU A 76 9.96 -5.71 -11.45
N TYR A 77 11.12 -5.08 -11.62
CA TYR A 77 11.95 -4.66 -10.50
C TYR A 77 11.27 -3.52 -9.71
N LEU A 78 10.71 -2.53 -10.40
CA LEU A 78 9.97 -1.46 -9.72
C LEU A 78 8.66 -1.93 -9.09
N VAL A 79 8.05 -2.99 -9.63
CA VAL A 79 6.93 -3.65 -8.94
C VAL A 79 7.38 -4.26 -7.62
N GLU A 80 8.54 -4.93 -7.58
CA GLU A 80 9.12 -5.47 -6.35
C GLU A 80 9.44 -4.37 -5.34
N VAL A 81 10.05 -3.26 -5.79
CA VAL A 81 10.31 -2.07 -4.95
C VAL A 81 9.01 -1.52 -4.38
N GLY A 82 7.94 -1.45 -5.18
CA GLY A 82 6.63 -0.99 -4.73
C GLY A 82 6.02 -1.91 -3.67
N VAL A 83 6.09 -3.22 -3.86
CA VAL A 83 5.63 -4.22 -2.88
C VAL A 83 6.41 -4.08 -1.57
N TYR A 84 7.75 -4.02 -1.64
CA TYR A 84 8.60 -3.80 -0.47
C TYR A 84 8.21 -2.51 0.26
N CYS A 85 8.02 -1.42 -0.50
CA CYS A 85 7.60 -0.13 0.04
C CYS A 85 6.26 -0.22 0.79
N SER A 86 5.25 -0.87 0.21
CA SER A 86 3.95 -1.06 0.84
C SER A 86 4.03 -1.87 2.14
N PHE A 87 4.87 -2.91 2.19
CA PHE A 87 5.08 -3.67 3.43
C PHE A 87 5.83 -2.87 4.49
N ASN A 88 6.89 -2.12 4.10
CA ASN A 88 7.64 -1.27 5.03
C ASN A 88 6.73 -0.19 5.65
N GLN A 89 5.89 0.42 4.83
CA GLN A 89 4.86 1.36 5.24
C GLN A 89 3.93 0.77 6.29
N LEU A 90 3.35 -0.39 5.98
CA LEU A 90 2.42 -1.11 6.83
C LEU A 90 3.04 -1.52 8.17
N LEU A 91 4.18 -2.21 8.11
CA LEU A 91 4.76 -2.93 9.25
C LEU A 91 5.64 -2.03 10.13
N GLU A 92 6.50 -1.21 9.53
CA GLU A 92 7.46 -0.41 10.29
C GLU A 92 6.85 0.93 10.70
N ASN A 93 6.22 1.61 9.74
CA ASN A 93 5.82 3.01 9.90
C ASN A 93 4.38 3.16 10.37
N GLY A 94 3.54 2.15 10.16
CA GLY A 94 2.13 2.14 10.58
C GLY A 94 1.23 3.03 9.75
N PHE A 95 1.73 3.49 8.61
CA PHE A 95 0.97 4.27 7.63
C PHE A 95 1.06 3.58 6.30
N TYR A 96 -0.03 3.52 5.57
CA TYR A 96 -0.08 2.81 4.30
C TYR A 96 -0.75 3.65 3.23
N HIS A 97 -0.31 3.45 1.99
CA HIS A 97 -1.04 3.93 0.83
C HIS A 97 -2.15 2.93 0.51
N ALA A 98 -3.41 3.36 0.64
CA ALA A 98 -4.57 2.49 0.50
C ALA A 98 -4.97 2.21 -0.95
N ASP A 99 -4.43 2.97 -1.91
CA ASP A 99 -4.71 2.82 -3.34
C ASP A 99 -3.49 3.19 -4.20
N PRO A 100 -2.38 2.42 -4.16
CA PRO A 100 -1.20 2.68 -4.99
C PRO A 100 -1.45 2.19 -6.43
N HIS A 101 -2.47 2.75 -7.09
CA HIS A 101 -2.83 2.39 -8.45
C HIS A 101 -1.65 2.63 -9.41
N PRO A 102 -1.33 1.73 -10.37
CA PRO A 102 -0.17 1.87 -11.26
C PRO A 102 -0.14 3.17 -12.09
N GLY A 103 -1.28 3.85 -12.24
CA GLY A 103 -1.36 5.17 -12.89
C GLY A 103 -0.82 6.34 -12.05
N ASN A 104 -0.65 6.13 -10.74
CA ASN A 104 -0.11 7.09 -9.77
C ASN A 104 1.36 6.81 -9.42
N LEU A 105 1.95 5.83 -10.11
CA LEU A 105 3.32 5.39 -9.95
C LEU A 105 4.08 5.69 -11.23
N PHE A 106 5.24 6.31 -11.11
CA PHE A 106 6.09 6.68 -12.24
C PHE A 106 7.44 6.02 -12.12
N ARG A 107 7.96 5.54 -13.24
CA ARG A 107 9.38 5.24 -13.41
C ARG A 107 10.08 6.52 -13.83
N THR A 108 10.88 7.08 -12.93
CA THR A 108 11.71 8.25 -13.24
C THR A 108 12.81 7.88 -14.26
N TYR A 109 13.37 8.87 -14.95
CA TYR A 109 14.44 8.60 -15.92
C TYR A 109 15.73 8.06 -15.30
N ASP A 110 15.99 8.35 -14.03
CA ASP A 110 17.07 7.75 -13.24
C ASP A 110 16.71 6.37 -12.65
N GLY A 111 15.55 5.82 -12.98
CA GLY A 111 15.18 4.43 -12.70
C GLY A 111 14.57 4.17 -11.33
N LYS A 112 13.97 5.19 -10.69
CA LYS A 112 13.31 5.07 -9.39
C LYS A 112 11.80 4.98 -9.52
N LEU A 113 11.15 4.42 -8.50
CA LEU A 113 9.71 4.40 -8.34
C LEU A 113 9.23 5.67 -7.65
N ALA A 114 8.58 6.56 -8.40
CA ALA A 114 8.00 7.79 -7.88
C ALA A 114 6.51 7.63 -7.56
N TYR A 115 6.13 8.06 -6.35
CA TYR A 115 4.74 8.18 -5.92
C TYR A 115 4.28 9.63 -6.13
N ILE A 116 3.17 9.84 -6.84
CA ILE A 116 2.66 11.19 -7.16
C ILE A 116 1.24 11.44 -6.66
N ASP A 117 0.55 10.41 -6.20
CA ASP A 117 -0.73 10.50 -5.53
C ASP A 117 -0.59 10.04 -4.09
N PHE A 118 -1.22 10.77 -3.19
CA PHE A 118 -1.26 10.50 -1.76
C PHE A 118 -2.67 10.74 -1.21
N GLY A 119 -3.70 10.79 -2.06
CA GLY A 119 -5.07 11.13 -1.66
C GLY A 119 -5.73 10.08 -0.77
N MET A 120 -5.27 8.83 -0.86
CA MET A 120 -5.75 7.71 -0.07
C MET A 120 -4.63 7.07 0.74
N MET A 121 -4.46 7.59 1.95
CA MET A 121 -3.53 7.06 2.93
C MET A 121 -4.25 6.77 4.24
N GLY A 122 -3.85 5.70 4.92
CA GLY A 122 -4.38 5.30 6.21
C GLY A 122 -3.30 5.10 7.25
N GLU A 123 -3.73 4.93 8.49
CA GLU A 123 -2.90 4.59 9.64
C GLU A 123 -3.42 3.29 10.24
N PHE A 124 -2.50 2.39 10.58
CA PHE A 124 -2.78 1.24 11.42
C PHE A 124 -2.32 1.53 12.84
N LYS A 125 -3.22 1.27 13.79
CA LYS A 125 -2.86 1.30 15.21
C LYS A 125 -1.81 0.25 15.52
N GLN A 126 -0.96 0.53 16.51
CA GLN A 126 0.12 -0.35 16.95
C GLN A 126 -0.35 -1.81 17.14
N GLU A 127 -1.50 -1.99 17.79
CA GLU A 127 -2.02 -3.31 18.16
C GLU A 127 -2.40 -4.13 16.93
N PHE A 128 -2.90 -3.47 15.88
CA PHE A 128 -3.20 -4.13 14.61
C PHE A 128 -1.91 -4.56 13.90
N ARG A 129 -0.87 -3.74 13.95
CA ARG A 129 0.43 -4.07 13.33
C ARG A 129 1.07 -5.28 13.99
N GLU A 130 1.06 -5.31 15.32
CA GLU A 130 1.56 -6.44 16.11
C GLU A 130 0.78 -7.71 15.79
N GLY A 131 -0.56 -7.67 15.83
CA GLY A 131 -1.38 -8.82 15.48
C GLY A 131 -1.20 -9.29 14.03
N PHE A 132 -0.95 -8.37 13.08
CA PHE A 132 -0.69 -8.73 11.70
C PHE A 132 0.68 -9.41 11.53
N ILE A 133 1.72 -8.93 12.24
CA ILE A 133 3.03 -9.57 12.27
C ILE A 133 2.93 -10.98 12.87
N GLU A 134 2.22 -11.12 13.98
CA GLU A 134 1.95 -12.43 14.61
C GLU A 134 1.23 -13.38 13.64
N ALA A 135 0.20 -12.90 12.94
CA ALA A 135 -0.50 -13.68 11.93
C ALA A 135 0.43 -14.14 10.79
N CYS A 136 1.31 -13.27 10.30
CA CYS A 136 2.32 -13.66 9.31
C CYS A 136 3.27 -14.74 9.86
N LEU A 137 3.70 -14.63 11.13
CA LEU A 137 4.56 -15.63 11.77
C LEU A 137 3.86 -16.98 11.92
N HIS A 138 2.61 -17.00 12.38
CA HIS A 138 1.82 -18.23 12.49
C HIS A 138 1.57 -18.86 11.12
N LEU A 139 1.31 -18.06 10.08
CA LEU A 139 1.18 -18.56 8.71
C LEU A 139 2.46 -19.22 8.20
N VAL A 140 3.62 -18.58 8.37
CA VAL A 140 4.93 -19.11 7.95
C VAL A 140 5.27 -20.41 8.70
N ASN A 141 4.98 -20.44 9.99
CA ASN A 141 5.17 -21.63 10.83
C ASN A 141 4.11 -22.71 10.62
N ARG A 142 3.09 -22.45 9.79
CA ARG A 142 1.93 -23.33 9.54
C ARG A 142 1.14 -23.65 10.81
N ASP A 143 1.14 -22.73 11.76
CA ASP A 143 0.32 -22.80 12.96
C ASP A 143 -1.07 -22.21 12.67
N PHE A 144 -1.91 -22.99 12.00
CA PHE A 144 -3.25 -22.56 11.59
C PHE A 144 -4.19 -22.37 12.79
N ASP A 145 -3.92 -23.05 13.91
CA ASP A 145 -4.66 -22.91 15.16
C ASP A 145 -4.46 -21.53 15.81
N ALA A 146 -3.21 -21.05 15.80
CA ALA A 146 -2.87 -19.71 16.26
C ALA A 146 -3.34 -18.65 15.25
N LEU A 147 -3.13 -18.89 13.96
CA LEU A 147 -3.59 -17.99 12.89
C LEU A 147 -5.11 -17.74 12.94
N SER A 148 -5.90 -18.78 13.22
CA SER A 148 -7.35 -18.65 13.38
C SER A 148 -7.73 -17.71 14.53
N LYS A 149 -6.94 -17.67 15.62
CA LYS A 149 -7.17 -16.73 16.73
C LYS A 149 -6.81 -15.32 16.33
N ASP A 150 -5.70 -15.14 15.63
CA ASP A 150 -5.28 -13.81 15.17
C ASP A 150 -6.34 -13.17 14.28
N PHE A 151 -7.00 -13.95 13.44
CA PHE A 151 -8.06 -13.45 12.57
C PHE A 151 -9.28 -12.92 13.36
N VAL A 152 -9.59 -13.52 14.51
CA VAL A 152 -10.61 -12.99 15.43
C VAL A 152 -10.10 -11.72 16.11
N THR A 153 -8.86 -11.73 16.61
CA THR A 153 -8.23 -10.57 17.28
C THR A 153 -8.11 -9.35 16.36
N LEU A 154 -7.78 -9.58 15.09
CA LEU A 154 -7.69 -8.55 14.05
C LEU A 154 -9.07 -8.09 13.55
N GLY A 155 -10.16 -8.72 14.00
CA GLY A 155 -11.53 -8.39 13.58
C GLY A 155 -11.87 -8.84 12.16
N LEU A 156 -11.06 -9.72 11.56
CA LEU A 156 -11.34 -10.34 10.26
C LEU A 156 -12.44 -11.42 10.37
N LEU A 157 -12.58 -12.00 11.57
CA LEU A 157 -13.61 -12.99 11.90
C LEU A 157 -14.43 -12.53 13.11
N PRO A 158 -15.74 -12.84 13.13
CA PRO A 158 -16.53 -12.61 14.33
C PRO A 158 -16.06 -13.53 15.47
N PRO A 159 -16.18 -13.11 16.75
CA PRO A 159 -15.83 -13.96 17.89
C PRO A 159 -16.62 -15.28 17.98
N THR A 160 -17.73 -15.37 17.26
CA THR A 160 -18.58 -16.56 17.15
C THR A 160 -18.11 -17.55 16.08
N ALA A 161 -17.06 -17.22 15.32
CA ALA A 161 -16.55 -18.11 14.28
C ALA A 161 -16.06 -19.44 14.87
N GLU A 162 -16.43 -20.55 14.23
CA GLU A 162 -16.04 -21.88 14.67
C GLU A 162 -14.56 -22.12 14.32
N LYS A 163 -13.71 -22.21 15.34
CA LYS A 163 -12.25 -22.32 15.19
C LYS A 163 -11.84 -23.50 14.30
N GLU A 164 -12.46 -24.67 14.47
CA GLU A 164 -12.12 -25.86 13.69
C GLU A 164 -12.44 -25.69 12.20
N ALA A 165 -13.59 -25.08 11.87
CA ALA A 165 -13.98 -24.79 10.50
C ALA A 165 -13.01 -23.78 9.85
N VAL A 166 -12.67 -22.70 10.57
CA VAL A 166 -11.72 -21.69 10.10
C VAL A 166 -10.34 -22.29 9.86
N THR A 167 -9.83 -23.05 10.83
CA THR A 167 -8.50 -23.70 10.75
C THR A 167 -8.43 -24.63 9.54
N LYS A 168 -9.49 -25.42 9.31
CA LYS A 168 -9.60 -26.32 8.15
C LYS A 168 -9.62 -25.55 6.83
N ALA A 169 -10.37 -24.44 6.76
CA ALA A 169 -10.42 -23.59 5.57
C ALA A 169 -9.06 -22.97 5.25
N LEU A 170 -8.38 -22.39 6.26
CA LEU A 170 -7.03 -21.82 6.10
C LEU A 170 -6.01 -22.86 5.65
N THR A 171 -6.06 -24.06 6.24
CA THR A 171 -5.19 -25.18 5.87
C THR A 171 -5.40 -25.57 4.40
N GLY A 172 -6.66 -25.69 3.97
CA GLY A 172 -7.00 -26.04 2.59
C GLY A 172 -6.50 -25.00 1.59
N VAL A 173 -6.73 -23.71 1.87
CA VAL A 173 -6.23 -22.59 1.04
C VAL A 173 -4.71 -22.63 0.90
N PHE A 174 -3.99 -22.86 2.01
CA PHE A 174 -2.54 -22.92 1.98
C PHE A 174 -2.02 -24.14 1.21
N GLN A 175 -2.64 -25.30 1.37
CA GLN A 175 -2.26 -26.51 0.62
C GLN A 175 -2.47 -26.31 -0.89
N ASP A 176 -3.58 -25.70 -1.28
CA ASP A 176 -3.85 -25.36 -2.68
C ASP A 176 -2.82 -24.37 -3.24
N ALA A 177 -2.48 -23.34 -2.45
CA ALA A 177 -1.46 -22.36 -2.80
C ALA A 177 -0.09 -22.99 -3.05
N VAL A 178 0.32 -23.91 -2.18
CA VAL A 178 1.59 -24.65 -2.31
C VAL A 178 1.55 -25.61 -3.50
N ALA A 179 0.43 -26.30 -3.72
CA ALA A 179 0.30 -27.29 -4.79
C ALA A 179 0.24 -26.65 -6.19
N LYS A 180 -0.45 -25.53 -6.34
CA LYS A 180 -0.65 -24.85 -7.64
C LYS A 180 0.49 -23.85 -7.96
N GLY A 181 1.29 -23.49 -6.96
CA GLY A 181 2.26 -22.40 -7.04
C GLY A 181 1.57 -21.04 -6.97
N VAL A 182 2.19 -20.08 -6.28
CA VAL A 182 1.60 -18.75 -6.00
C VAL A 182 1.16 -18.01 -7.27
N GLN A 183 1.81 -18.26 -8.40
CA GLN A 183 1.50 -17.64 -9.69
C GLN A 183 0.15 -18.05 -10.29
N ASN A 184 -0.45 -19.16 -9.84
CA ASN A 184 -1.73 -19.69 -10.33
C ASN A 184 -2.87 -19.61 -9.30
N ILE A 185 -2.67 -18.86 -8.22
CA ILE A 185 -3.72 -18.61 -7.23
C ILE A 185 -4.62 -17.50 -7.76
N SER A 186 -5.84 -17.86 -8.17
CA SER A 186 -6.91 -16.88 -8.40
C SER A 186 -7.35 -16.30 -7.04
N PHE A 187 -7.05 -15.02 -6.81
CA PHE A 187 -7.53 -14.30 -5.63
C PHE A 187 -9.06 -14.34 -5.49
N GLY A 188 -9.78 -14.43 -6.62
CA GLY A 188 -11.25 -14.57 -6.64
C GLY A 188 -11.73 -15.91 -6.09
N ASP A 189 -11.06 -17.01 -6.43
CA ASP A 189 -11.42 -18.35 -5.95
C ASP A 189 -11.11 -18.51 -4.45
N LEU A 190 -10.00 -17.90 -4.03
CA LEU A 190 -9.53 -17.92 -2.65
C LEU A 190 -10.48 -17.13 -1.74
N LEU A 191 -10.93 -15.94 -2.16
CA LEU A 191 -11.95 -15.16 -1.45
C LEU A 191 -13.32 -15.84 -1.47
N GLY A 192 -13.69 -16.54 -2.56
CA GLY A 192 -14.96 -17.27 -2.65
C GLY A 192 -15.08 -18.43 -1.66
N ASN A 193 -13.99 -19.16 -1.41
CA ASN A 193 -13.96 -20.24 -0.41
C ASN A 193 -13.98 -19.72 1.03
N LEU A 194 -13.30 -18.61 1.32
CA LEU A 194 -13.36 -17.99 2.65
C LEU A 194 -14.73 -17.34 2.93
N GLY A 195 -15.33 -16.66 1.94
CA GLY A 195 -16.62 -15.99 2.10
C GLY A 195 -17.84 -16.92 2.19
N THR A 196 -17.67 -18.20 1.87
CA THR A 196 -18.73 -19.23 2.03
C THR A 196 -18.57 -20.06 3.31
N THR A 197 -17.41 -19.97 3.98
CA THR A 197 -17.11 -20.70 5.22
C THR A 197 -17.24 -19.82 6.48
N MET A 198 -17.35 -18.50 6.34
CA MET A 198 -17.71 -17.54 7.39
C MET A 198 -19.21 -17.20 7.36
#